data_AF-A0A0D8XIY4-F1
#
_entry.id   AF-A0A0D8XIY4-F1
#
_cell.length_a   1.000
_cell.length_b   1.000
_cell.length_c   1.000
_cell.angle_alpha   90.00
_cell.angle_beta   90.00
_cell.angle_gamma   90.00
#
_symmetry.space_group_name_H-M   'P 1'
#
loop_
_entity.id
_entity.type
_entity.pdbx_description
1 polymer ?
#
loop_
_entity_poly.entity_id
_entity_poly.type
_entity_poly.pdbx_seq_one_letter_code
_entity_poly.pdbx_strand_id
1 'polypeptide(L)'
;MDFLPEERFERLSSMGHRNNGTRPFLEFSALITLSFNGWIPAHCHVYVMDIDLQQDDDRTDGRSPIMQYHFTTFDTDQLDYRAKRRACLRGNNTELRAIYIQHKLSGMDAEWEVAGAVEKLDPSVAVNLLSFLEIVALRVDVLKRGRRLISRRVDERFAHAIVFCEDMCGKVDPESLLLCSQNPYFSWCMGEQSLKKLSSFRNLDSLVLENMTGSEVFRGIKTAVDLGKLREIRMRLDAKHQSEVENILWVDVQGSLLTSLTAAHVRYLHFSAFSESPAAITAITAADMCHFIKSWRTLPVPWMIKSILFNSTVTISEFRTVAAREGLFNNALTDIPYCRFRSHHPSDPNAKLELSCYGNGVATQWCIRSGYLAS
;
A
#
# COMPACT_ATOMS: atom_id res chain seq x y z
N MET A 1 27.40 -6.65 -7.01
CA MET A 1 28.85 -6.54 -6.72
C MET A 1 28.98 -5.54 -5.59
N ASP A 2 29.50 -5.96 -4.44
CA ASP A 2 29.63 -5.08 -3.27
C ASP A 2 30.96 -4.34 -3.32
N PHE A 3 30.95 -3.14 -3.92
CA PHE A 3 32.07 -2.20 -3.82
C PHE A 3 32.07 -1.51 -2.45
N LEU A 4 33.26 -1.30 -1.88
CA LEU A 4 33.43 -0.52 -0.65
C LEU A 4 33.03 0.96 -0.89
N PRO A 5 32.57 1.69 0.15
CA PRO A 5 32.14 3.09 0.02
C PRO A 5 33.20 4.04 -0.60
N GLU A 6 34.49 3.79 -0.34
CA GLU A 6 35.60 4.59 -0.89
C GLU A 6 35.79 4.37 -2.40
N GLU A 7 35.73 3.13 -2.88
CA GLU A 7 35.83 2.80 -4.32
C GLU A 7 34.64 3.36 -5.13
N ARG A 8 33.48 3.46 -4.47
CA ARG A 8 32.25 4.06 -4.99
C ARG A 8 32.39 5.57 -5.20
N PHE A 9 33.02 6.26 -4.26
CA PHE A 9 33.27 7.70 -4.33
C PHE A 9 34.28 8.05 -5.43
N GLU A 10 35.39 7.31 -5.53
CA GLU A 10 36.39 7.50 -6.60
C GLU A 10 35.81 7.29 -8.01
N ARG A 11 34.87 6.35 -8.16
CA ARG A 11 34.14 6.14 -9.41
C ARG A 11 33.29 7.35 -9.81
N LEU A 12 32.64 8.02 -8.87
CA LEU A 12 31.83 9.21 -9.15
C LEU A 12 32.71 10.41 -9.50
N SER A 13 33.79 10.63 -8.76
CA SER A 13 34.73 11.74 -9.01
C SER A 13 35.44 11.61 -10.36
N SER A 14 35.80 10.40 -10.77
CA SER A 14 36.41 10.15 -12.09
C SER A 14 35.43 10.30 -13.26
N MET A 15 34.12 10.15 -13.03
CA MET A 15 33.08 10.35 -14.05
C MET A 15 32.70 11.82 -14.26
N GLY A 16 32.69 12.64 -13.19
CA GLY A 16 32.47 14.08 -13.28
C GLY A 16 33.48 14.82 -14.17
N HIS A 17 34.66 14.21 -14.40
CA HIS A 17 35.69 14.74 -15.30
C HIS A 17 35.55 14.29 -16.77
N ARG A 18 34.70 13.30 -17.10
CA ARG A 18 34.57 12.76 -18.46
C ARG A 18 33.32 13.21 -19.22
N ASN A 19 32.25 13.59 -18.52
CA ASN A 19 31.00 14.02 -19.15
C ASN A 19 30.77 15.52 -18.95
N ASN A 20 30.55 16.27 -20.04
CA ASN A 20 30.21 17.70 -20.04
C ASN A 20 28.84 18.03 -19.37
N GLY A 21 28.21 17.08 -18.68
CA GLY A 21 27.03 17.26 -17.83
C GLY A 21 27.43 17.15 -16.35
N THR A 22 28.06 18.19 -15.81
CA THR A 22 28.70 18.19 -14.48
C THR A 22 27.73 18.31 -13.31
N ARG A 23 26.50 18.82 -13.52
CA ARG A 23 25.57 19.12 -12.41
C ARG A 23 24.98 17.90 -11.69
N PRO A 24 24.44 16.87 -12.38
CA PRO A 24 23.83 15.72 -11.69
C PRO A 24 24.82 14.96 -10.82
N PHE A 25 26.06 14.78 -11.30
CA PHE A 25 27.11 14.07 -10.59
C PHE A 25 27.61 14.81 -9.34
N LEU A 26 27.76 16.14 -9.41
CA LEU A 26 28.18 16.95 -8.26
C LEU A 26 27.12 16.92 -7.16
N GLU A 27 25.84 17.04 -7.54
CA GLU A 27 24.72 16.97 -6.60
C GLU A 27 24.59 15.58 -5.95
N PHE A 28 24.82 14.52 -6.71
CA PHE A 28 24.75 13.15 -6.21
C PHE A 28 25.95 12.76 -5.34
N SER A 29 27.15 13.24 -5.70
CA SER A 29 28.37 13.09 -4.88
C SER A 29 28.20 13.77 -3.52
N ALA A 30 27.55 14.94 -3.47
CA ALA A 30 27.22 15.60 -2.21
C ALA A 30 26.27 14.74 -1.33
N LEU A 31 25.24 14.13 -1.93
CA LEU A 31 24.33 13.22 -1.21
C LEU A 31 25.02 11.97 -0.66
N ILE A 32 25.97 11.40 -1.40
CA ILE A 32 26.75 10.24 -0.95
C ILE A 32 27.68 10.60 0.19
N THR A 33 28.26 11.81 0.17
CA THR A 33 29.10 12.28 1.28
C THR A 33 28.33 12.42 2.59
N LEU A 34 27.03 12.73 2.48
CA LEU A 34 26.12 12.84 3.63
C LEU A 34 25.55 11.48 4.08
N SER A 35 25.70 10.42 3.29
CA SER A 35 25.13 9.11 3.63
C SER A 35 26.10 8.25 4.45
N PHE A 36 25.61 7.77 5.60
CA PHE A 36 26.44 7.12 6.63
C PHE A 36 27.12 5.80 6.17
N ASN A 37 26.63 5.16 5.10
CA ASN A 37 27.11 3.86 4.61
C ASN A 37 27.44 3.86 3.11
N GLY A 38 27.49 5.01 2.45
CA GLY A 38 27.71 5.12 0.99
C GLY A 38 26.52 4.71 0.11
N TRP A 39 25.37 4.39 0.72
CA TRP A 39 24.09 4.15 0.05
C TRP A 39 23.14 5.31 0.30
N ILE A 40 22.40 5.74 -0.72
CA ILE A 40 21.41 6.82 -0.59
C ILE A 40 20.03 6.18 -0.41
N PRO A 41 19.35 6.39 0.73
CA PRO A 41 17.99 5.89 0.91
C PRO A 41 17.04 6.59 -0.07
N ALA A 42 16.30 5.78 -0.81
CA ALA A 42 15.37 6.25 -1.84
C ALA A 42 13.99 5.62 -1.68
N HIS A 43 12.98 6.40 -2.07
CA HIS A 43 11.64 5.90 -2.32
C HIS A 43 11.52 5.63 -3.82
N CYS A 44 10.98 4.47 -4.18
CA CYS A 44 10.69 4.12 -5.56
C CYS A 44 9.18 4.09 -5.77
N HIS A 45 8.67 4.84 -6.74
CA HIS A 45 7.30 4.77 -7.20
C HIS A 45 7.27 4.19 -8.61
N VAL A 46 6.67 3.01 -8.73
CA VAL A 46 6.45 2.33 -9.99
C VAL A 46 5.02 2.56 -10.44
N TYR A 47 4.86 3.08 -11.64
CA TYR A 47 3.59 3.24 -12.31
C TYR A 47 3.48 2.25 -13.48
N VAL A 48 2.51 1.34 -13.40
CA VAL A 48 2.27 0.29 -14.39
C VAL A 48 1.01 0.65 -15.18
N MET A 49 1.19 1.01 -16.44
CA MET A 49 0.09 1.27 -17.38
C MET A 49 -0.16 0.07 -18.28
N ASP A 50 -1.26 -0.63 -18.04
CA ASP A 50 -1.76 -1.73 -18.88
C ASP A 50 -3.09 -1.27 -19.49
N ILE A 51 -3.05 -0.78 -20.74
CA ILE A 51 -4.18 -0.13 -21.41
C ILE A 51 -4.45 -0.83 -22.75
N ASP A 52 -5.69 -1.28 -22.97
CA ASP A 52 -6.16 -1.75 -24.28
C ASP A 52 -6.32 -0.52 -25.20
N LEU A 53 -5.36 -0.27 -26.07
CA LEU A 53 -5.50 0.67 -27.20
C LEU A 53 -6.12 -0.09 -28.40
N GLN A 54 -6.88 0.60 -29.26
CA GLN A 54 -7.90 0.07 -30.20
C GLN A 54 -7.50 -1.04 -31.21
N GLN A 55 -8.53 -1.60 -31.87
CA GLN A 55 -8.57 -2.79 -32.74
C GLN A 55 -7.60 -2.84 -33.95
N ASP A 56 -7.00 -1.74 -34.40
CA ASP A 56 -6.06 -1.77 -35.54
C ASP A 56 -4.59 -1.99 -35.12
N ASP A 57 -4.32 -2.12 -33.82
CA ASP A 57 -3.01 -2.48 -33.27
C ASP A 57 -2.82 -4.01 -33.18
N ASP A 58 -3.59 -4.77 -33.98
CA ASP A 58 -3.64 -6.24 -34.08
C ASP A 58 -2.42 -6.81 -34.86
N ARG A 59 -1.22 -6.39 -34.47
CA ARG A 59 0.03 -7.09 -34.83
C ARG A 59 0.64 -7.67 -33.57
N THR A 60 0.33 -8.95 -33.36
CA THR A 60 1.16 -10.01 -32.78
C THR A 60 2.01 -9.64 -31.56
N ASP A 61 1.70 -10.30 -30.45
CA ASP A 61 2.44 -10.41 -29.20
C ASP A 61 2.23 -9.27 -28.19
N GLY A 62 1.85 -9.68 -26.97
CA GLY A 62 1.52 -8.80 -25.87
C GLY A 62 2.59 -7.73 -25.62
N ARG A 63 2.31 -6.50 -26.06
CA ARG A 63 3.09 -5.33 -25.69
C ARG A 63 3.14 -5.27 -24.16
N SER A 64 4.36 -5.33 -23.63
CA SER A 64 4.62 -5.15 -22.20
C SER A 64 4.01 -3.83 -21.73
N PRO A 65 3.44 -3.78 -20.53
CA PRO A 65 2.85 -2.56 -19.99
C PRO A 65 3.95 -1.50 -19.92
N ILE A 66 3.55 -0.25 -20.06
CA ILE A 66 4.51 0.83 -19.86
C ILE A 66 4.74 0.91 -18.35
N MET A 67 5.98 0.64 -17.93
CA MET A 67 6.42 0.78 -16.55
C MET A 67 7.26 2.05 -16.44
N GLN A 68 6.83 2.97 -15.59
CA GLN A 68 7.55 4.18 -15.23
C GLN A 68 8.03 4.05 -13.78
N TYR A 69 9.28 4.42 -13.51
CA TYR A 69 9.91 4.33 -12.20
C TYR A 69 10.38 5.72 -11.80
N HIS A 70 9.91 6.20 -10.66
CA HIS A 70 10.31 7.48 -10.11
C HIS A 70 11.07 7.22 -8.82
N PHE A 71 12.35 7.57 -8.80
CA PHE A 71 13.22 7.43 -7.63
C PHE A 71 13.37 8.77 -6.97
N THR A 72 13.00 8.86 -5.70
CA THR A 72 13.06 10.09 -4.92
C THR A 72 14.00 9.91 -3.75
N THR A 73 15.02 10.75 -3.65
CA THR A 73 16.00 10.73 -2.56
C THR A 73 15.67 11.81 -1.52
N PHE A 74 16.12 11.63 -0.29
CA PHE A 74 15.86 12.54 0.82
C PHE A 74 17.18 12.91 1.50
N ASP A 75 17.25 14.15 1.97
CA ASP A 75 18.29 14.55 2.92
C ASP A 75 18.03 13.88 4.28
N THR A 76 19.00 13.09 4.74
CA THR A 76 18.92 12.33 5.99
C THR A 76 19.10 13.20 7.24
N ASP A 77 19.61 14.43 7.09
CA ASP A 77 19.94 15.31 8.21
C ASP A 77 18.76 16.16 8.69
N GLN A 78 17.64 16.17 7.94
CA GLN A 78 16.44 16.88 8.35
C GLN A 78 15.67 16.13 9.47
N LEU A 79 15.29 16.85 10.53
CA LEU A 79 14.52 16.34 11.69
C LEU A 79 13.23 15.59 11.31
N ASP A 80 12.62 15.94 10.17
CA ASP A 80 11.40 15.30 9.66
C ASP A 80 11.65 13.99 8.89
N TYR A 81 12.90 13.57 8.71
CA TYR A 81 13.26 12.37 7.95
C TYR A 81 12.50 11.11 8.42
N ARG A 82 12.40 10.89 9.73
CA ARG A 82 11.66 9.74 10.29
C ARG A 82 10.15 9.81 10.06
N ALA A 83 9.58 11.00 9.90
CA ALA A 83 8.17 11.19 9.60
C ALA A 83 7.91 11.05 8.09
N LYS A 84 8.75 11.68 7.25
CA LYS A 84 8.70 11.63 5.77
C LYS A 84 8.99 10.22 5.22
N ARG A 85 9.99 9.49 5.76
CA ARG A 85 10.27 8.06 5.45
C ARG A 85 9.07 7.15 5.67
N ARG A 86 8.16 7.49 6.59
CA ARG A 86 6.93 6.74 6.90
C ARG A 86 5.68 7.28 6.18
N ALA A 87 5.71 8.52 5.68
CA ALA A 87 4.54 9.25 5.18
C ALA A 87 4.54 9.52 3.67
N CYS A 88 5.69 9.43 2.99
CA CYS A 88 5.80 9.77 1.58
C CYS A 88 5.25 8.68 0.66
N LEU A 89 3.92 8.65 0.58
CA LEU A 89 3.13 8.00 -0.45
C LEU A 89 2.08 8.95 -1.06
N ARG A 90 2.05 10.25 -0.67
CA ARG A 90 1.01 11.21 -1.12
C ARG A 90 1.44 12.68 -1.33
N GLY A 91 2.73 13.02 -1.34
CA GLY A 91 3.14 14.44 -1.38
C GLY A 91 4.21 14.76 -2.43
N ASN A 92 3.86 15.65 -3.37
CA ASN A 92 4.81 16.41 -4.18
C ASN A 92 5.53 17.40 -3.26
N ASN A 93 6.65 16.99 -2.66
CA ASN A 93 7.52 17.96 -2.01
C ASN A 93 8.55 18.43 -3.04
N THR A 94 8.45 19.67 -3.47
CA THR A 94 9.18 20.29 -4.60
C THR A 94 10.69 20.48 -4.36
N GLU A 95 11.19 20.09 -3.19
CA GLU A 95 12.62 20.10 -2.84
C GLU A 95 13.31 18.74 -3.05
N LEU A 96 12.55 17.72 -3.46
CA LEU A 96 13.07 16.35 -3.62
C LEU A 96 13.65 16.15 -5.01
N ARG A 97 14.89 15.64 -5.07
CA ARG A 97 15.55 15.28 -6.33
C ARG A 97 14.98 13.95 -6.83
N ALA A 98 14.40 13.97 -8.02
CA ALA A 98 13.72 12.83 -8.63
C ALA A 98 14.42 12.37 -9.92
N ILE A 99 14.65 11.06 -10.02
CA ILE A 99 15.05 10.40 -11.27
C ILE A 99 13.81 9.73 -11.86
N TYR A 100 13.44 10.10 -13.07
CA TYR A 100 12.33 9.53 -13.81
C TYR A 100 12.88 8.57 -14.85
N ILE A 101 12.36 7.34 -14.86
CA ILE A 101 12.77 6.31 -15.82
C ILE A 101 11.54 5.73 -16.47
N GLN A 102 11.48 5.81 -17.79
CA GLN A 102 10.50 5.10 -18.58
C GLN A 102 11.18 3.89 -19.23
N HIS A 103 10.70 2.70 -18.89
CA HIS A 103 11.21 1.46 -19.44
C HIS A 103 10.24 0.89 -20.48
N LYS A 104 10.74 0.65 -21.69
CA LYS A 104 10.05 -0.08 -22.76
C LYS A 104 10.97 -1.21 -23.25
N LEU A 105 10.39 -2.25 -23.86
CA LEU A 105 11.15 -3.36 -24.47
C LEU A 105 12.25 -2.90 -25.47
N SER A 106 12.14 -1.69 -26.00
CA SER A 106 13.07 -1.10 -26.99
C SER A 106 14.15 -0.17 -26.40
N GLY A 107 14.18 0.08 -25.09
CA GLY A 107 15.15 0.98 -24.47
C GLY A 107 14.70 1.62 -23.15
N MET A 108 15.65 2.31 -22.50
CA MET A 108 15.43 3.06 -21.27
C MET A 108 15.56 4.56 -21.57
N ASP A 109 14.49 5.31 -21.32
CA ASP A 109 14.53 6.77 -21.31
C ASP A 109 14.65 7.22 -19.86
N ALA A 110 15.68 8.01 -19.55
CA ALA A 110 15.92 8.52 -18.20
C ALA A 110 15.94 10.05 -18.22
N GLU A 111 15.29 10.64 -17.23
CA GLU A 111 15.18 12.07 -17.02
C GLU A 111 15.47 12.39 -15.55
N TRP A 112 16.07 13.55 -15.30
CA TRP A 112 16.42 14.01 -13.96
C TRP A 112 15.82 15.39 -13.73
N GLU A 113 15.15 15.57 -12.59
CA GLU A 113 14.64 16.88 -12.17
C GLU A 113 15.65 17.61 -11.28
N VAL A 114 16.17 18.74 -11.77
CA VAL A 114 16.99 19.70 -11.01
C VAL A 114 16.24 21.01 -10.89
N ALA A 115 15.90 21.45 -9.68
CA ALA A 115 15.35 22.78 -9.41
C ALA A 115 14.14 23.16 -10.32
N GLY A 116 13.27 22.20 -10.61
CA GLY A 116 12.07 22.38 -11.45
C GLY A 116 12.30 22.31 -12.96
N ALA A 117 13.53 22.02 -13.42
CA ALA A 117 13.84 21.71 -14.81
C ALA A 117 14.12 20.21 -14.98
N VAL A 118 13.68 19.63 -16.11
CA VAL A 118 13.88 18.21 -16.45
C VAL A 118 14.96 18.10 -17.51
N GLU A 119 16.03 17.37 -17.21
CA GLU A 119 17.14 17.11 -18.13
C GLU A 119 17.17 15.63 -18.53
N LYS A 120 17.46 15.34 -19.80
CA LYS A 120 17.64 13.95 -20.27
C LYS A 120 18.97 13.40 -19.78
N LEU A 121 18.94 12.18 -19.26
CA LEU A 121 20.11 11.44 -18.85
C LEU A 121 20.49 10.38 -19.88
N ASP A 122 21.79 10.24 -20.11
CA ASP A 122 22.31 9.06 -20.81
C ASP A 122 22.01 7.79 -19.99
N PRO A 123 21.58 6.68 -20.64
CA PRO A 123 21.25 5.45 -19.93
C PRO A 123 22.37 4.91 -19.05
N SER A 124 23.63 5.01 -19.47
CA SER A 124 24.77 4.54 -18.67
C SER A 124 24.97 5.38 -17.41
N VAL A 125 24.72 6.69 -17.50
CA VAL A 125 24.74 7.61 -16.35
C VAL A 125 23.61 7.25 -15.38
N ALA A 126 22.40 7.04 -15.88
CA ALA A 126 21.26 6.68 -15.05
C ALA A 126 21.47 5.34 -14.31
N VAL A 127 21.96 4.29 -14.99
CA VAL A 127 22.30 3.00 -14.35
C VAL A 127 23.31 3.19 -13.23
N ASN A 128 24.36 3.97 -13.47
CA ASN A 128 25.37 4.25 -12.45
C ASN A 128 24.77 4.97 -11.24
N LEU A 129 23.94 6.00 -11.45
CA LEU A 129 23.28 6.73 -10.35
C LEU A 129 22.38 5.81 -9.51
N LEU A 130 21.57 4.98 -10.17
CA LEU A 130 20.67 4.03 -9.48
C LEU A 130 21.44 3.00 -8.64
N SER A 131 22.65 2.63 -9.04
CA SER A 131 23.46 1.64 -8.32
C SER A 131 23.91 2.06 -6.92
N PHE A 132 23.75 3.34 -6.56
CA PHE A 132 24.00 3.85 -5.21
C PHE A 132 22.73 3.97 -4.37
N LEU A 133 21.55 3.69 -4.93
CA LEU A 133 20.29 3.83 -4.23
C LEU A 133 19.97 2.57 -3.42
N GLU A 134 19.47 2.78 -2.21
CA GLU A 134 18.85 1.74 -1.39
C GLU A 134 17.34 2.02 -1.31
N ILE A 135 16.52 1.11 -1.84
CA ILE A 135 15.06 1.27 -1.84
C ILE A 135 14.51 0.94 -0.45
N VAL A 136 14.24 1.97 0.34
CA VAL A 136 13.69 1.84 1.71
C VAL A 136 12.16 1.82 1.72
N ALA A 137 11.53 2.41 0.69
CA ALA A 137 10.09 2.37 0.50
C ALA A 137 9.74 2.19 -0.97
N LEU A 138 8.73 1.36 -1.23
CA LEU A 138 8.26 1.05 -2.58
C LEU A 138 6.77 1.31 -2.71
N ARG A 139 6.38 1.96 -3.80
CA ARG A 139 5.00 2.13 -4.22
C ARG A 139 4.82 1.51 -5.60
N VAL A 140 3.78 0.69 -5.77
CA VAL A 140 3.41 0.15 -7.08
C VAL A 140 1.95 0.49 -7.35
N ASP A 141 1.74 1.36 -8.33
CA ASP A 141 0.42 1.77 -8.81
C ASP A 141 0.14 1.09 -10.14
N VAL A 142 -0.97 0.35 -10.21
CA VAL A 142 -1.37 -0.37 -11.42
C VAL A 142 -2.64 0.24 -11.99
N LEU A 143 -2.55 0.78 -13.20
CA LEU A 143 -3.69 1.19 -14.00
C LEU A 143 -3.98 0.12 -15.04
N LYS A 144 -5.10 -0.59 -14.87
CA LYS A 144 -5.68 -1.46 -15.88
C LYS A 144 -6.89 -0.79 -16.51
N ARG A 145 -6.83 -0.52 -17.81
CA ARG A 145 -7.92 0.14 -18.54
C ARG A 145 -8.20 -0.58 -19.85
N GLY A 146 -9.36 -1.20 -19.97
CA GLY A 146 -9.75 -1.93 -21.17
C GLY A 146 -10.71 -3.08 -20.87
N ARG A 147 -11.65 -3.37 -21.79
CA ARG A 147 -12.63 -4.45 -21.57
C ARG A 147 -11.98 -5.83 -21.51
N ARG A 148 -10.86 -6.05 -22.19
CA ARG A 148 -10.17 -7.36 -22.24
C ARG A 148 -9.26 -7.54 -21.02
N LEU A 149 -8.71 -6.46 -20.46
CA LEU A 149 -7.81 -6.50 -19.30
C LEU A 149 -8.49 -6.78 -17.96
N ILE A 150 -9.83 -6.64 -17.88
CA ILE A 150 -10.63 -7.07 -16.72
C ILE A 150 -10.52 -8.59 -16.50
N SER A 151 -10.26 -9.37 -17.55
CA SER A 151 -10.03 -10.81 -17.43
C SER A 151 -8.64 -11.18 -16.89
N ARG A 152 -7.66 -10.28 -17.02
CA ARG A 152 -6.28 -10.46 -16.51
C ARG A 152 -6.12 -9.84 -15.13
N ARG A 153 -7.01 -10.16 -14.20
CA ARG A 153 -6.99 -9.60 -12.84
C ARG A 153 -5.70 -9.93 -12.08
N VAL A 154 -5.24 -11.16 -12.27
CA VAL A 154 -4.03 -11.74 -11.69
C VAL A 154 -2.89 -11.59 -12.69
N ASP A 155 -1.75 -11.03 -12.28
CA ASP A 155 -0.58 -10.86 -13.15
C ASP A 155 0.76 -10.79 -12.41
N GLU A 156 1.85 -10.76 -13.18
CA GLU A 156 3.22 -10.73 -12.66
C GLU A 156 3.88 -9.34 -12.69
N ARG A 157 3.08 -8.26 -12.75
CA ARG A 157 3.65 -6.91 -12.92
C ARG A 157 4.48 -6.47 -11.72
N PHE A 158 4.10 -6.89 -10.52
CA PHE A 158 4.88 -6.63 -9.32
C PHE A 158 6.26 -7.29 -9.41
N ALA A 159 6.33 -8.59 -9.75
CA ALA A 159 7.61 -9.27 -9.92
C ALA A 159 8.52 -8.58 -10.95
N HIS A 160 7.96 -8.17 -12.10
CA HIS A 160 8.71 -7.46 -13.14
C HIS A 160 9.26 -6.12 -12.64
N ALA A 161 8.45 -5.37 -11.88
CA ALA A 161 8.90 -4.12 -11.27
C ALA A 161 10.05 -4.33 -10.28
N ILE A 162 9.96 -5.39 -9.45
CA ILE A 162 11.02 -5.72 -8.50
C ILE A 162 12.30 -6.14 -9.23
N VAL A 163 12.22 -6.96 -10.28
CA VAL A 163 13.39 -7.39 -11.06
C VAL A 163 14.12 -6.18 -11.65
N PHE A 164 13.40 -5.22 -12.23
CA PHE A 164 14.03 -3.99 -12.72
C PHE A 164 14.75 -3.23 -11.60
N CYS A 165 14.09 -3.05 -10.45
CA CYS A 165 14.71 -2.39 -9.31
C CYS A 165 15.94 -3.16 -8.80
N GLU A 166 15.91 -4.49 -8.81
CA GLU A 166 17.04 -5.35 -8.43
C GLU A 166 18.23 -5.20 -9.39
N ASP A 167 17.97 -5.17 -10.70
CA ASP A 167 18.98 -5.00 -11.73
C ASP A 167 19.67 -3.64 -11.65
N MET A 168 18.92 -2.59 -11.27
CA MET A 168 19.42 -1.21 -11.23
C MET A 168 20.02 -0.80 -9.89
N CYS A 169 19.41 -1.19 -8.78
CA CYS A 169 19.76 -0.71 -7.43
C CYS A 169 20.43 -1.81 -6.57
N GLY A 170 20.49 -3.05 -7.05
CA GLY A 170 20.92 -4.19 -6.23
C GLY A 170 19.77 -4.72 -5.35
N LYS A 171 20.09 -5.40 -4.25
CA LYS A 171 19.07 -6.10 -3.43
C LYS A 171 17.94 -5.14 -2.97
N VAL A 172 16.69 -5.49 -3.28
CA VAL A 172 15.49 -4.75 -2.87
C VAL A 172 14.84 -5.44 -1.65
N ASP A 173 14.78 -4.75 -0.51
CA ASP A 173 14.21 -5.26 0.74
C ASP A 173 13.58 -4.10 1.55
N PRO A 174 12.48 -3.50 1.05
CA PRO A 174 11.93 -2.25 1.58
C PRO A 174 11.24 -2.44 2.94
N GLU A 175 11.27 -1.41 3.76
CA GLU A 175 10.57 -1.38 5.05
C GLU A 175 9.09 -1.02 4.91
N SER A 176 8.75 -0.28 3.86
CA SER A 176 7.38 0.15 3.59
C SER A 176 6.97 -0.16 2.15
N LEU A 177 5.82 -0.80 1.98
CA LEU A 177 5.24 -1.13 0.68
C LEU A 177 3.83 -0.57 0.55
N LEU A 178 3.56 0.13 -0.55
CA LEU A 178 2.21 0.46 -0.99
C LEU A 178 1.90 -0.21 -2.31
N LEU A 179 0.78 -0.93 -2.37
CA LEU A 179 0.23 -1.52 -3.58
C LEU A 179 -1.12 -0.87 -3.86
N CYS A 180 -1.30 -0.35 -5.08
CA CYS A 180 -2.50 0.37 -5.47
C CYS A 180 -3.06 -0.14 -6.79
N SER A 181 -4.38 -0.37 -6.81
CA SER A 181 -5.14 -0.38 -8.07
C SER A 181 -5.70 1.02 -8.32
N GLN A 182 -5.35 1.63 -9.46
CA GLN A 182 -5.96 2.92 -9.81
C GLN A 182 -7.44 2.80 -10.20
N ASN A 183 -7.91 1.57 -10.46
CA ASN A 183 -9.31 1.30 -10.70
C ASN A 183 -9.99 0.78 -9.42
N PRO A 184 -10.79 1.60 -8.70
CA PRO A 184 -11.42 1.19 -7.44
C PRO A 184 -12.45 0.06 -7.61
N TYR A 185 -12.95 -0.15 -8.83
CA TYR A 185 -13.89 -1.22 -9.16
C TYR A 185 -13.20 -2.53 -9.53
N PHE A 186 -11.88 -2.52 -9.69
CA PHE A 186 -11.12 -3.67 -10.15
C PHE A 186 -9.90 -3.94 -9.27
N SER A 187 -10.10 -4.90 -8.36
CA SER A 187 -9.10 -5.67 -7.62
C SER A 187 -7.84 -6.04 -8.40
N TRP A 188 -6.74 -5.26 -8.43
CA TRP A 188 -5.47 -5.85 -8.86
C TRP A 188 -5.08 -6.99 -7.90
N CYS A 189 -4.76 -8.16 -8.44
CA CYS A 189 -4.31 -9.33 -7.70
C CYS A 189 -2.92 -9.74 -8.20
N MET A 190 -2.02 -10.05 -7.29
CA MET A 190 -0.68 -10.51 -7.64
C MET A 190 -0.72 -11.99 -8.07
N GLY A 191 0.01 -12.31 -9.13
CA GLY A 191 0.30 -13.67 -9.56
C GLY A 191 1.31 -14.36 -8.65
N GLU A 192 1.60 -15.62 -8.97
CA GLU A 192 2.41 -16.50 -8.14
C GLU A 192 3.86 -15.99 -8.01
N GLN A 193 4.46 -15.53 -9.10
CA GLN A 193 5.85 -15.03 -9.05
C GLN A 193 5.94 -13.73 -8.24
N SER A 194 4.94 -12.88 -8.34
CA SER A 194 4.79 -11.64 -7.59
C SER A 194 4.61 -11.90 -6.11
N LEU A 195 3.77 -12.87 -5.74
CA LEU A 195 3.62 -13.30 -4.35
C LEU A 195 4.92 -13.91 -3.81
N LYS A 196 5.67 -14.67 -4.62
CA LYS A 196 6.98 -15.20 -4.27
C LYS A 196 8.04 -14.11 -4.08
N LYS A 197 8.00 -13.05 -4.90
CA LYS A 197 8.86 -11.87 -4.69
C LYS A 197 8.47 -11.13 -3.42
N LEU A 198 7.18 -10.94 -3.18
CA LEU A 198 6.68 -10.28 -1.98
C LEU A 198 7.11 -11.03 -0.70
N SER A 199 7.05 -12.37 -0.71
CA SER A 199 7.47 -13.19 0.44
C SER A 199 8.97 -13.18 0.72
N SER A 200 9.77 -12.67 -0.22
CA SER A 200 11.23 -12.55 -0.06
C SER A 200 11.65 -11.34 0.77
N PHE A 201 10.76 -10.35 0.95
CA PHE A 201 11.03 -9.16 1.75
C PHE A 201 11.07 -9.51 3.24
N ARG A 202 12.21 -9.24 3.87
CA ARG A 202 12.50 -9.59 5.27
C ARG A 202 12.32 -8.41 6.21
N ASN A 203 12.53 -7.20 5.72
CA ASN A 203 12.49 -5.97 6.51
C ASN A 203 11.14 -5.24 6.42
N LEU A 204 10.15 -5.83 5.74
CA LEU A 204 8.85 -5.19 5.54
C LEU A 204 8.12 -5.04 6.89
N ASP A 205 7.91 -3.79 7.30
CA ASP A 205 7.28 -3.41 8.56
C ASP A 205 5.90 -2.76 8.34
N SER A 206 5.70 -2.10 7.19
CA SER A 206 4.48 -1.35 6.85
C SER A 206 3.93 -1.76 5.49
N LEU A 207 2.67 -2.19 5.45
CA LEU A 207 1.98 -2.55 4.22
C LEU A 207 0.72 -1.69 4.03
N VAL A 208 0.61 -1.04 2.88
CA VAL A 208 -0.57 -0.27 2.48
C VAL A 208 -1.17 -0.89 1.22
N LEU A 209 -2.47 -1.22 1.28
CA LEU A 209 -3.24 -1.74 0.16
C LEU A 209 -4.31 -0.72 -0.21
N GLU A 210 -4.16 -0.06 -1.35
CA GLU A 210 -5.13 0.90 -1.87
C GLU A 210 -5.94 0.28 -3.02
N ASN A 211 -7.26 0.33 -2.92
CA ASN A 211 -8.19 -0.26 -3.91
C ASN A 211 -7.93 -1.76 -4.19
N MET A 212 -7.35 -2.46 -3.21
CA MET A 212 -6.93 -3.87 -3.29
C MET A 212 -7.55 -4.70 -2.16
N THR A 213 -8.88 -4.68 -2.04
CA THR A 213 -9.60 -5.24 -0.88
C THR A 213 -10.37 -6.53 -1.15
N GLY A 214 -10.27 -7.08 -2.36
CA GLY A 214 -10.88 -8.37 -2.68
C GLY A 214 -10.37 -9.49 -1.76
N SER A 215 -11.24 -10.45 -1.44
CA SER A 215 -10.93 -11.54 -0.51
C SER A 215 -9.78 -12.44 -0.96
N GLU A 216 -9.63 -12.66 -2.26
CA GLU A 216 -8.53 -13.38 -2.89
C GLU A 216 -7.21 -12.60 -2.86
N VAL A 217 -7.28 -11.27 -2.96
CA VAL A 217 -6.10 -10.40 -2.86
C VAL A 217 -5.52 -10.52 -1.45
N PHE A 218 -6.36 -10.34 -0.44
CA PHE A 218 -5.93 -10.46 0.95
C PHE A 218 -5.43 -11.87 1.28
N ARG A 219 -6.08 -12.92 0.73
CA ARG A 219 -5.64 -14.32 0.90
C ARG A 219 -4.24 -14.55 0.33
N GLY A 220 -3.96 -14.05 -0.87
CA GLY A 220 -2.63 -14.14 -1.49
C GLY A 220 -1.58 -13.44 -0.64
N ILE A 221 -1.86 -12.20 -0.22
CA ILE A 221 -0.96 -11.41 0.63
C ILE A 221 -0.71 -12.08 1.97
N LYS A 222 -1.75 -12.58 2.64
CA LYS A 222 -1.62 -13.31 3.91
C LYS A 222 -0.78 -14.57 3.78
N THR A 223 -0.79 -15.22 2.61
CA THR A 223 0.06 -16.39 2.33
C THR A 223 1.52 -15.98 2.08
N ALA A 224 1.73 -14.84 1.43
CA ALA A 224 3.06 -14.37 1.08
C ALA A 224 3.79 -13.64 2.23
N VAL A 225 3.05 -12.87 3.04
CA VAL A 225 3.60 -11.99 4.07
C VAL A 225 3.14 -12.48 5.45
N ASP A 226 4.10 -12.63 6.36
CA ASP A 226 3.81 -12.85 7.77
C ASP A 226 3.27 -11.55 8.40
N LEU A 227 1.95 -11.39 8.33
CA LEU A 227 1.25 -10.20 8.83
C LEU A 227 1.49 -9.95 10.34
N GLY A 228 1.87 -10.97 11.12
CA GLY A 228 2.18 -10.84 12.54
C GLY A 228 3.48 -10.08 12.82
N LYS A 229 4.39 -10.02 11.84
CA LYS A 229 5.65 -9.24 11.92
C LYS A 229 5.46 -7.79 11.53
N LEU A 230 4.43 -7.47 10.74
CA LEU A 230 4.14 -6.10 10.35
C LEU A 230 3.85 -5.25 11.59
N ARG A 231 4.50 -4.10 11.65
CA ARG A 231 4.16 -3.05 12.59
C ARG A 231 2.79 -2.47 12.25
N GLU A 232 2.49 -2.29 10.97
CA GLU A 232 1.27 -1.64 10.50
C GLU A 232 0.76 -2.23 9.19
N ILE A 233 -0.56 -2.45 9.12
CA ILE A 233 -1.25 -2.65 7.85
C ILE A 233 -2.37 -1.62 7.68
N ARG A 234 -2.36 -0.94 6.53
CA ARG A 234 -3.44 -0.03 6.11
C ARG A 234 -4.13 -0.57 4.88
N MET A 235 -5.44 -0.60 4.89
CA MET A 235 -6.24 -0.92 3.71
C MET A 235 -7.18 0.24 3.46
N ARG A 236 -7.14 0.81 2.26
CA ARG A 236 -7.96 1.94 1.86
C ARG A 236 -8.65 1.66 0.56
N LEU A 237 -9.93 1.97 0.48
CA LEU A 237 -10.61 2.12 -0.79
C LEU A 237 -10.79 3.62 -1.04
N ASP A 238 -10.12 4.15 -2.05
CA ASP A 238 -10.08 5.57 -2.36
C ASP A 238 -10.99 5.90 -3.55
N ALA A 239 -11.92 6.81 -3.33
CA ALA A 239 -12.91 7.24 -4.32
C ALA A 239 -12.38 8.36 -5.24
N LYS A 240 -11.12 8.80 -5.09
CA LYS A 240 -10.53 9.87 -5.93
C LYS A 240 -10.63 9.63 -7.45
N HIS A 241 -10.87 8.39 -7.87
CA HIS A 241 -11.06 8.00 -9.27
C HIS A 241 -12.50 7.57 -9.60
N GLN A 242 -13.45 7.73 -8.68
CA GLN A 242 -14.87 7.55 -8.94
C GLN A 242 -15.42 8.86 -9.52
N SER A 243 -15.91 8.80 -10.77
CA SER A 243 -16.94 9.74 -11.20
C SER A 243 -18.13 9.64 -10.24
N GLU A 244 -18.82 10.74 -9.96
CA GLU A 244 -19.99 10.80 -9.06
C GLU A 244 -20.89 9.57 -9.27
N VAL A 245 -20.93 8.69 -8.28
CA VAL A 245 -21.75 7.47 -8.36
C VAL A 245 -23.14 7.86 -7.88
N GLU A 246 -24.07 8.04 -8.81
CA GLU A 246 -25.47 8.35 -8.49
C GLU A 246 -26.20 7.16 -7.82
N ASN A 247 -25.65 5.94 -7.92
CA ASN A 247 -26.25 4.70 -7.44
C ASN A 247 -25.44 4.02 -6.33
N ILE A 248 -26.07 3.13 -5.56
CA ILE A 248 -25.38 2.27 -4.59
C ILE A 248 -24.36 1.40 -5.33
N LEU A 249 -23.11 1.48 -4.90
CA LEU A 249 -22.01 0.64 -5.33
C LEU A 249 -21.77 -0.47 -4.32
N TRP A 250 -21.99 -1.72 -4.72
CA TRP A 250 -21.59 -2.87 -3.93
C TRP A 250 -20.10 -3.15 -4.11
N VAL A 251 -19.38 -3.16 -3.00
CA VAL A 251 -17.95 -3.39 -2.93
C VAL A 251 -17.73 -4.82 -2.42
N ASP A 252 -16.83 -5.56 -3.07
CA ASP A 252 -16.45 -6.93 -2.68
C ASP A 252 -15.54 -6.96 -1.44
N VAL A 253 -16.06 -6.40 -0.34
CA VAL A 253 -15.52 -6.52 1.02
C VAL A 253 -16.56 -7.31 1.81
N GLN A 254 -16.22 -8.55 2.16
CA GLN A 254 -17.09 -9.50 2.85
C GLN A 254 -16.60 -9.74 4.28
N GLY A 255 -17.45 -10.33 5.12
CA GLY A 255 -17.10 -10.70 6.50
C GLY A 255 -15.88 -11.63 6.63
N SER A 256 -15.58 -12.41 5.59
CA SER A 256 -14.37 -13.26 5.53
C SER A 256 -13.07 -12.47 5.70
N LEU A 257 -13.06 -11.18 5.32
CA LEU A 257 -11.94 -10.28 5.58
C LEU A 257 -11.75 -10.04 7.08
N LEU A 258 -12.84 -9.76 7.81
CA LEU A 258 -12.80 -9.55 9.26
C LEU A 258 -12.24 -10.79 9.97
N THR A 259 -12.70 -11.98 9.60
CA THR A 259 -12.17 -13.25 10.12
C THR A 259 -10.68 -13.43 9.81
N SER A 260 -10.27 -13.09 8.58
CA SER A 260 -8.87 -13.23 8.16
C SER A 260 -7.94 -12.28 8.89
N LEU A 261 -8.41 -11.04 9.15
CA LEU A 261 -7.71 -10.01 9.91
C LEU A 261 -7.58 -10.38 11.39
N THR A 262 -8.65 -10.89 12.01
CA THR A 262 -8.60 -11.38 13.40
C THR A 262 -7.60 -12.50 13.56
N ALA A 263 -7.57 -13.47 12.63
CA ALA A 263 -6.59 -14.54 12.66
C ALA A 263 -5.13 -14.05 12.50
N ALA A 264 -4.91 -12.91 11.83
CA ALA A 264 -3.58 -12.37 11.57
C ALA A 264 -2.98 -11.58 12.76
N HIS A 265 -3.81 -11.02 13.66
CA HIS A 265 -3.36 -10.35 14.89
C HIS A 265 -2.30 -9.24 14.70
N VAL A 266 -2.37 -8.47 13.62
CA VAL A 266 -1.36 -7.45 13.29
C VAL A 266 -1.29 -6.38 14.38
N ARG A 267 -0.10 -5.97 14.82
CA ARG A 267 0.05 -5.03 15.97
C ARG A 267 -0.73 -3.74 15.82
N TYR A 268 -0.83 -3.21 14.60
CA TYR A 268 -1.60 -2.02 14.29
C TYR A 268 -2.37 -2.22 12.98
N LEU A 269 -3.69 -2.22 13.08
CA LEU A 269 -4.60 -2.30 11.93
C LEU A 269 -5.37 -1.00 11.75
N HIS A 270 -5.33 -0.47 10.52
CA HIS A 270 -6.22 0.59 10.06
C HIS A 270 -6.86 0.23 8.72
N PHE A 271 -8.12 -0.18 8.75
CA PHE A 271 -8.93 -0.47 7.57
C PHE A 271 -9.96 0.66 7.37
N SER A 272 -10.03 1.20 6.16
CA SER A 272 -11.11 2.12 5.76
C SER A 272 -11.60 1.79 4.35
N ALA A 273 -12.86 1.37 4.27
CA ALA A 273 -13.56 1.13 3.01
C ALA A 273 -14.49 2.30 2.70
N PHE A 274 -14.09 3.15 1.75
CA PHE A 274 -14.92 4.23 1.19
C PHE A 274 -15.66 5.08 2.24
N SER A 275 -15.01 5.40 3.36
CA SER A 275 -15.64 6.16 4.44
C SER A 275 -16.16 7.54 4.01
N GLU A 276 -15.58 8.08 2.93
CA GLU A 276 -15.91 9.37 2.32
C GLU A 276 -17.04 9.25 1.27
N SER A 277 -17.42 8.04 0.84
CA SER A 277 -18.46 7.79 -0.17
C SER A 277 -19.60 6.93 0.40
N PRO A 278 -20.72 7.55 0.84
CA PRO A 278 -21.82 6.83 1.50
C PRO A 278 -22.51 5.78 0.61
N ALA A 279 -22.43 5.94 -0.72
CA ALA A 279 -23.03 5.03 -1.69
C ALA A 279 -22.22 3.74 -1.89
N ALA A 280 -20.95 3.69 -1.44
CA ALA A 280 -20.11 2.51 -1.55
C ALA A 280 -20.32 1.60 -0.32
N ILE A 281 -21.05 0.51 -0.52
CA ILE A 281 -21.54 -0.39 0.52
C ILE A 281 -20.77 -1.72 0.46
N THR A 282 -20.27 -2.15 1.62
CA THR A 282 -19.64 -3.47 1.81
C THR A 282 -20.68 -4.57 2.02
N ALA A 283 -20.32 -5.81 1.71
CA ALA A 283 -21.14 -6.99 1.97
C ALA A 283 -20.92 -7.57 3.38
N ILE A 284 -20.44 -6.77 4.35
CA ILE A 284 -20.30 -7.18 5.75
C ILE A 284 -21.69 -7.16 6.42
N THR A 285 -22.12 -8.31 6.90
CA THR A 285 -23.40 -8.52 7.56
C THR A 285 -23.32 -8.33 9.08
N ALA A 286 -24.48 -8.21 9.75
CA ALA A 286 -24.55 -8.20 11.21
C ALA A 286 -23.99 -9.49 11.84
N ALA A 287 -24.17 -10.64 11.18
CA ALA A 287 -23.64 -11.92 11.64
C ALA A 287 -22.10 -11.93 11.60
N ASP A 288 -21.50 -11.36 10.55
CA ASP A 288 -20.05 -11.21 10.44
C ASP A 288 -19.48 -10.34 11.57
N MET A 289 -20.14 -9.23 11.89
CA MET A 289 -19.76 -8.36 13.01
C MET A 289 -19.86 -9.11 14.36
N CYS A 290 -20.92 -9.89 14.57
CA CYS A 290 -21.09 -10.71 15.77
C CYS A 290 -20.00 -11.78 15.89
N HIS A 291 -19.70 -12.48 14.80
CA HIS A 291 -18.63 -13.46 14.73
C HIS A 291 -17.27 -12.82 15.02
N PHE A 292 -17.02 -11.62 14.49
CA PHE A 292 -15.81 -10.84 14.75
C PHE A 292 -15.65 -10.53 16.25
N ILE A 293 -16.71 -10.06 16.92
CA ILE A 293 -16.69 -9.82 18.38
C ILE A 293 -16.34 -11.11 19.14
N LYS A 294 -16.99 -12.23 18.80
CA LYS A 294 -16.70 -13.53 19.44
C LYS A 294 -15.24 -13.93 19.24
N SER A 295 -14.75 -13.83 18.01
CA SER A 295 -13.37 -14.17 17.66
C SER A 295 -12.37 -13.30 18.42
N TRP A 296 -12.59 -11.98 18.46
CA TRP A 296 -11.72 -11.05 19.20
C TRP A 296 -11.66 -11.36 20.70
N ARG A 297 -12.78 -11.78 21.31
CA ARG A 297 -12.82 -12.17 22.74
C ARG A 297 -12.09 -13.49 23.03
N THR A 298 -11.97 -14.37 22.04
CA THR A 298 -11.29 -15.67 22.19
C THR A 298 -9.78 -15.59 22.00
N LEU A 299 -9.25 -14.41 21.67
CA LEU A 299 -7.82 -14.23 21.50
C LEU A 299 -7.10 -14.39 22.86
N PRO A 300 -5.85 -14.89 22.89
CA PRO A 300 -5.11 -15.00 24.14
C PRO A 300 -4.89 -13.64 24.81
N VAL A 301 -4.64 -12.62 23.99
CA VAL A 301 -4.42 -11.24 24.40
C VAL A 301 -5.29 -10.30 23.58
N PRO A 302 -5.75 -9.16 24.15
CA PRO A 302 -6.55 -8.20 23.41
C PRO A 302 -5.80 -7.67 22.20
N TRP A 303 -6.39 -7.86 21.03
CA TRP A 303 -5.85 -7.28 19.80
C TRP A 303 -6.25 -5.81 19.70
N MET A 304 -5.27 -4.91 19.55
CA MET A 304 -5.46 -3.45 19.48
C MET A 304 -5.68 -2.99 18.04
N ILE A 305 -6.83 -2.36 17.80
CA ILE A 305 -7.32 -1.99 16.47
C ILE A 305 -7.54 -0.48 16.47
N LYS A 306 -6.78 0.24 15.64
CA LYS A 306 -6.97 1.68 15.51
C LYS A 306 -8.33 2.02 14.92
N SER A 307 -8.69 1.39 13.81
CA SER A 307 -9.99 1.58 13.16
C SER A 307 -10.23 0.53 12.08
N ILE A 308 -11.43 -0.03 12.04
CA ILE A 308 -12.02 -0.68 10.87
C ILE A 308 -13.28 0.11 10.54
N LEU A 309 -13.24 0.86 9.43
CA LEU A 309 -14.30 1.77 9.01
C LEU A 309 -14.89 1.30 7.68
N PHE A 310 -16.21 1.17 7.61
CA PHE A 310 -16.90 0.74 6.40
C PHE A 310 -18.37 1.17 6.39
N ASN A 311 -18.96 1.31 5.21
CA ASN A 311 -20.41 1.47 5.07
C ASN A 311 -21.07 0.10 4.82
N SER A 312 -22.26 -0.11 5.38
CA SER A 312 -23.07 -1.31 5.19
C SER A 312 -24.56 -0.94 5.19
N THR A 313 -25.40 -1.78 4.58
CA THR A 313 -26.87 -1.68 4.73
C THR A 313 -27.34 -2.11 6.11
N VAL A 314 -26.47 -2.76 6.91
CA VAL A 314 -26.81 -3.23 8.25
C VAL A 314 -27.21 -2.06 9.13
N THR A 315 -28.46 -2.07 9.55
CA THR A 315 -29.01 -1.07 10.47
C THR A 315 -28.70 -1.40 11.92
N ILE A 316 -28.85 -0.41 12.81
CA ILE A 316 -28.66 -0.59 14.25
C ILE A 316 -29.64 -1.62 14.82
N SER A 317 -30.90 -1.58 14.40
CA SER A 317 -31.95 -2.51 14.84
C SER A 317 -31.68 -3.94 14.35
N GLU A 318 -31.21 -4.10 13.11
CA GLU A 318 -30.78 -5.39 12.57
C GLU A 318 -29.62 -5.95 13.37
N PHE A 319 -28.56 -5.17 13.59
CA PHE A 319 -27.42 -5.61 14.40
C PHE A 319 -27.84 -6.02 15.82
N ARG A 320 -28.66 -5.23 16.50
CA ARG A 320 -29.20 -5.59 17.83
C ARG A 320 -29.96 -6.91 17.81
N THR A 321 -30.80 -7.12 16.81
CA THR A 321 -31.59 -8.35 16.68
C THR A 321 -30.68 -9.57 16.52
N VAL A 322 -29.68 -9.47 15.65
CA VAL A 322 -28.73 -10.57 15.41
C VAL A 322 -27.84 -10.81 16.63
N ALA A 323 -27.29 -9.76 17.24
CA ALA A 323 -26.46 -9.86 18.44
C ALA A 323 -27.22 -10.50 19.63
N ALA A 324 -28.51 -10.19 19.79
CA ALA A 324 -29.38 -10.82 20.79
C ALA A 324 -29.57 -12.32 20.52
N ARG A 325 -29.86 -12.70 19.27
CA ARG A 325 -29.97 -14.10 18.86
C ARG A 325 -28.67 -14.88 19.07
N GLU A 326 -27.54 -14.23 18.83
CA GLU A 326 -26.20 -14.78 19.04
C GLU A 326 -25.78 -14.83 20.52
N GLY A 327 -26.64 -14.37 21.44
CA GLY A 327 -26.43 -14.38 22.88
C GLY A 327 -25.41 -13.36 23.38
N LEU A 328 -25.02 -12.38 22.56
CA LEU A 328 -23.95 -11.45 22.90
C LEU A 328 -24.33 -10.53 24.07
N PHE A 329 -25.60 -10.10 24.15
CA PHE A 329 -26.07 -9.22 25.24
C PHE A 329 -26.18 -9.92 26.61
N ASN A 330 -25.99 -11.24 26.68
CA ASN A 330 -26.05 -11.94 27.96
C ASN A 330 -24.87 -11.58 28.86
N ASN A 331 -23.69 -11.28 28.29
CA ASN A 331 -22.47 -10.92 29.03
C ASN A 331 -21.35 -10.34 28.13
N ALA A 332 -21.40 -10.58 26.82
CA ALA A 332 -20.29 -10.27 25.92
C ALA A 332 -20.35 -8.86 25.34
N LEU A 333 -21.54 -8.27 25.22
CA LEU A 333 -21.77 -7.00 24.55
C LEU A 333 -22.72 -6.13 25.38
N THR A 334 -22.38 -4.87 25.53
CA THR A 334 -23.19 -3.86 26.21
C THR A 334 -23.61 -2.80 25.21
N ASP A 335 -24.89 -2.41 25.24
CA ASP A 335 -25.41 -1.27 24.49
C ASP A 335 -25.07 0.03 25.24
N ILE A 336 -24.50 1.00 24.51
CA ILE A 336 -24.06 2.29 25.04
C ILE A 336 -24.81 3.39 24.28
N PRO A 337 -25.20 4.50 24.96
CA PRO A 337 -25.79 5.65 24.30
C PRO A 337 -25.00 6.15 23.08
N TYR A 338 -25.74 6.75 22.15
CA TYR A 338 -25.24 7.28 20.88
C TYR A 338 -24.74 6.20 19.91
N CYS A 339 -25.55 5.15 19.74
CA CYS A 339 -25.35 4.12 18.71
C CYS A 339 -24.00 3.39 18.84
N ARG A 340 -23.63 3.04 20.07
CA ARG A 340 -22.38 2.36 20.40
C ARG A 340 -22.65 1.02 21.06
N PHE A 341 -21.81 0.05 20.75
CA PHE A 341 -21.78 -1.25 21.41
C PHE A 341 -20.37 -1.53 21.90
N ARG A 342 -20.24 -2.13 23.08
CA ARG A 342 -18.94 -2.37 23.68
C ARG A 342 -18.83 -3.79 24.22
N SER A 343 -17.70 -4.43 23.93
CA SER A 343 -17.28 -5.69 24.52
C SER A 343 -16.00 -5.48 25.31
N HIS A 344 -15.83 -6.19 26.42
CA HIS A 344 -14.56 -6.25 27.17
C HIS A 344 -13.79 -7.52 26.78
N HIS A 345 -12.46 -7.51 26.88
CA HIS A 345 -11.70 -8.74 26.67
C HIS A 345 -11.71 -9.62 27.93
N PRO A 346 -11.91 -10.95 27.84
CA PRO A 346 -11.89 -11.83 29.02
C PRO A 346 -10.56 -11.86 29.78
N SER A 347 -9.42 -11.79 29.07
CA SER A 347 -8.09 -11.79 29.71
C SER A 347 -7.62 -10.41 30.20
N ASP A 348 -8.30 -9.33 29.79
CA ASP A 348 -8.04 -7.97 30.26
C ASP A 348 -9.32 -7.14 30.17
N PRO A 349 -10.06 -7.00 31.28
CA PRO A 349 -11.33 -6.26 31.30
C PRO A 349 -11.20 -4.77 30.94
N ASN A 350 -10.00 -4.18 31.03
CA ASN A 350 -9.77 -2.78 30.68
C ASN A 350 -9.65 -2.59 29.16
N ALA A 351 -9.24 -3.64 28.43
CA ALA A 351 -9.25 -3.65 26.99
C ALA A 351 -10.68 -3.80 26.47
N LYS A 352 -11.12 -2.82 25.70
CA LYS A 352 -12.48 -2.75 25.15
C LYS A 352 -12.43 -2.84 23.64
N LEU A 353 -13.41 -3.53 23.06
CA LEU A 353 -13.77 -3.46 21.66
C LEU A 353 -15.05 -2.63 21.54
N GLU A 354 -15.00 -1.53 20.80
CA GLU A 354 -16.13 -0.63 20.57
C GLU A 354 -16.55 -0.67 19.11
N LEU A 355 -17.85 -0.83 18.88
CA LEU A 355 -18.51 -0.68 17.59
C LEU A 355 -19.39 0.56 17.69
N SER A 356 -19.00 1.63 17.01
CA SER A 356 -19.80 2.84 16.86
C SER A 356 -20.41 2.89 15.47
N CYS A 357 -21.64 3.37 15.37
CA CYS A 357 -22.30 3.53 14.08
C CYS A 357 -23.09 4.83 14.00
N TYR A 358 -23.23 5.36 12.79
CA TYR A 358 -24.07 6.52 12.52
C TYR A 358 -24.68 6.41 11.12
N GLY A 359 -25.86 7.02 10.94
CA GLY A 359 -26.51 7.10 9.64
C GLY A 359 -25.69 7.95 8.68
N ASN A 360 -25.43 7.44 7.49
CA ASN A 360 -24.62 8.09 6.46
C ASN A 360 -25.34 7.98 5.11
N GLY A 361 -26.27 8.92 4.85
CA GLY A 361 -27.08 8.92 3.64
C GLY A 361 -27.88 7.62 3.48
N VAL A 362 -27.56 6.84 2.43
CA VAL A 362 -28.22 5.57 2.09
C VAL A 362 -27.67 4.35 2.86
N ALA A 363 -26.66 4.53 3.71
CA ALA A 363 -25.99 3.45 4.42
C ALA A 363 -25.82 3.77 5.92
N THR A 364 -25.44 2.76 6.69
CA THR A 364 -24.92 2.94 8.05
C THR A 364 -23.40 2.83 8.00
N GLN A 365 -22.69 3.84 8.49
CA GLN A 365 -21.25 3.75 8.66
C GLN A 365 -20.93 3.09 9.99
N TRP A 366 -20.12 2.05 9.95
CA TRP A 366 -19.66 1.28 11.10
C TRP A 366 -18.18 1.54 11.32
N CYS A 367 -17.81 1.84 12.56
CA CYS A 367 -16.43 1.98 13.00
C CYS A 367 -16.16 1.05 14.17
N ILE A 368 -15.20 0.14 14.00
CA ILE A 368 -14.76 -0.80 15.01
C ILE A 368 -13.36 -0.40 15.49
N ARG A 369 -13.18 -0.29 16.81
CA ARG A 369 -11.90 0.06 17.44
C ARG A 369 -11.68 -0.77 18.68
N SER A 370 -10.43 -1.03 19.04
CA SER A 370 -10.11 -1.62 20.34
C SER A 370 -8.92 -0.94 20.99
N GLY A 371 -8.98 -0.86 22.32
CA GLY A 371 -7.99 -0.15 23.11
C GLY A 371 -8.40 -0.04 24.57
N TYR A 372 -7.57 0.64 25.34
CA TYR A 372 -7.90 1.11 26.69
C TYR A 372 -8.78 2.37 26.58
N LEU A 373 -10.02 2.16 26.12
CA LEU A 373 -10.96 3.25 25.87
C LEU A 373 -11.50 3.77 27.21
N ALA A 374 -11.53 5.10 27.36
CA ALA A 374 -12.16 5.74 28.51
C ALA A 374 -13.64 5.30 28.63
N SER A 375 -14.13 5.23 29.87
CA SER A 375 -15.50 4.81 30.22
C SER A 375 -16.55 5.60 29.45
#